data_AF-A0A844TB02-F1
#
_entry.id   AF-A0A844TB02-F1
#
_cell.length_a   1.000
_cell.length_b   1.000
_cell.length_c   1.000
_cell.angle_alpha   90.00
_cell.angle_beta   90.00
_cell.angle_gamma   90.00
#
_symmetry.space_group_name_H-M   'P 1'
#
loop_
_entity.id
_entity.type
_entity.pdbx_description
1 polymer ?
#
loop_
_entity_poly.entity_id
_entity_poly.type
_entity_poly.pdbx_seq_one_letter_code
_entity_poly.pdbx_strand_id
1 'polypeptide(L)'
;MIFRQLFDSVSGTYSYVLASRPGGEALILDPVLEKVDRYCQLLRELDLKLVKAVDTHLHADHVTGLGELRDRTHCMTVMGDQTKADVVAMRVADGDKVTIEGLSLDVMYTPGHTDDSYSYLMGDRVFTGDTLLIRGTGRTDFQNGSSRAQYDSIFNRLLKLPDETMVFPAHDYKGDTVSTIGEEKRYNPRLQVRSVDEYIELMANLKLPNPKMMDVAVPANMHVGLHQEELEKEGRALSAVEAIRVLGRPDILLVDLRETNERMKHGMLEGALHTPYQSVEESLKPGGMLREVAAATGRRVVFFCAFGERSAMAVAAAKDAGLTNTAHIAGGIDAWKKAGGPVVQ
;
A
#
# COMPACT_ATOMS: atom_id res chain seq x y z
N MET A 1 -1.50 -5.43 -21.49
CA MET A 1 -1.02 -5.55 -20.10
C MET A 1 0.48 -5.75 -20.11
N ILE A 2 1.21 -4.90 -19.39
CA ILE A 2 2.62 -5.04 -19.06
C ILE A 2 2.70 -5.75 -17.71
N PHE A 3 3.47 -6.83 -17.67
CA PHE A 3 3.76 -7.60 -16.47
C PHE A 3 5.27 -7.86 -16.42
N ARG A 4 5.92 -7.50 -15.31
CA ARG A 4 7.33 -7.78 -15.06
C ARG A 4 7.49 -8.34 -13.66
N GLN A 5 8.02 -9.55 -13.58
CA GLN A 5 8.50 -10.15 -12.34
C GLN A 5 10.01 -9.86 -12.25
N LEU A 6 10.43 -9.23 -11.17
CA LEU A 6 11.82 -8.95 -10.84
C LEU A 6 12.22 -9.79 -9.64
N PHE A 7 13.47 -10.21 -9.58
CA PHE A 7 13.98 -11.06 -8.50
C PHE A 7 15.17 -10.38 -7.82
N ASP A 8 15.15 -10.31 -6.49
CA ASP A 8 16.34 -10.07 -5.68
C ASP A 8 16.92 -11.40 -5.19
N SER A 9 18.16 -11.67 -5.59
CA SER A 9 18.86 -12.90 -5.22
C SER A 9 19.40 -12.90 -3.78
N VAL A 10 19.40 -11.76 -3.09
CA VAL A 10 19.92 -11.67 -1.71
C VAL A 10 18.86 -12.15 -0.71
N SER A 11 17.63 -11.66 -0.84
CA SER A 11 16.49 -12.06 -0.01
C SER A 11 15.66 -13.21 -0.61
N GLY A 12 15.76 -13.43 -1.92
CA GLY A 12 14.89 -14.37 -2.64
C GLY A 12 13.53 -13.76 -2.99
N THR A 13 13.40 -12.43 -2.93
CA THR A 13 12.13 -11.72 -3.13
C THR A 13 11.80 -11.54 -4.60
N TYR A 14 10.53 -11.76 -4.94
CA TYR A 14 9.93 -11.32 -6.18
C TYR A 14 9.17 -10.00 -5.98
N SER A 15 9.41 -9.06 -6.89
CA SER A 15 8.61 -7.83 -7.02
C SER A 15 7.89 -7.82 -8.35
N TYR A 16 6.68 -7.27 -8.40
CA TYR A 16 5.83 -7.33 -9.60
C TYR A 16 5.43 -5.94 -10.07
N VAL A 17 5.86 -5.55 -11.29
CA VAL A 17 5.41 -4.31 -11.94
C VAL A 17 4.28 -4.61 -12.92
N LEU A 18 3.15 -3.91 -12.74
CA LEU A 18 1.93 -4.07 -13.52
C LEU A 18 1.53 -2.73 -14.16
N ALA A 19 1.14 -2.74 -15.43
CA ALA A 19 0.53 -1.60 -16.11
C ALA A 19 -0.39 -2.07 -17.24
N SER A 20 -1.39 -1.27 -17.63
CA SER A 20 -2.29 -1.63 -18.72
C SER A 20 -1.62 -1.48 -20.10
N ARG A 21 -0.85 -0.40 -20.29
CA ARG A 21 -0.17 0.01 -21.54
C ARG A 21 1.10 0.86 -21.28
N PRO A 22 1.99 1.03 -22.27
CA PRO A 22 3.00 2.09 -22.26
C PRO A 22 2.37 3.49 -22.19
N GLY A 23 3.06 4.43 -21.55
CA GLY A 23 2.60 5.78 -21.23
C GLY A 23 1.48 5.80 -20.17
N GLY A 24 1.25 4.70 -19.47
CA GLY A 24 0.14 4.51 -18.54
C GLY A 24 0.58 4.52 -17.07
N GLU A 25 -0.40 4.49 -16.18
CA GLU A 25 -0.17 4.25 -14.76
C GLU A 25 0.36 2.83 -14.51
N ALA A 26 1.24 2.72 -13.52
CA ALA A 26 1.80 1.46 -13.05
C ALA A 26 1.68 1.32 -11.54
N LEU A 27 1.64 0.07 -11.10
CA LEU A 27 1.84 -0.30 -9.70
C LEU A 27 2.97 -1.31 -9.56
N ILE A 28 3.62 -1.30 -8.41
CA ILE A 28 4.61 -2.32 -8.01
C ILE A 28 4.18 -3.01 -6.72
N LEU A 29 4.28 -4.34 -6.68
CA LEU A 29 4.11 -5.15 -5.47
C LEU A 29 5.47 -5.57 -4.91
N ASP A 30 5.61 -5.54 -3.59
CA ASP A 30 6.76 -5.97 -2.78
C ASP A 30 8.12 -5.44 -3.28
N PRO A 31 8.30 -4.11 -3.43
CA PRO A 31 9.58 -3.54 -3.85
C PRO A 31 10.66 -3.71 -2.77
N VAL A 32 11.87 -4.11 -3.17
CA VAL A 32 13.06 -4.16 -2.30
C VAL A 32 13.87 -2.86 -2.40
N LEU A 33 14.29 -2.29 -1.26
CA LEU A 33 14.99 -0.99 -1.21
C LEU A 33 16.23 -0.95 -2.11
N GLU A 34 17.08 -1.97 -2.03
CA GLU A 34 18.33 -2.06 -2.79
C GLU A 34 18.11 -2.18 -4.31
N LYS A 35 16.87 -2.42 -4.75
CA LYS A 35 16.49 -2.53 -6.17
C LYS A 35 15.77 -1.31 -6.70
N VAL A 36 15.55 -0.26 -5.90
CA VAL A 36 14.76 0.90 -6.33
C VAL A 36 15.33 1.58 -7.57
N ASP A 37 16.65 1.70 -7.71
CA ASP A 37 17.25 2.21 -8.94
C ASP A 37 16.90 1.39 -10.18
N ARG A 38 16.85 0.06 -10.03
CA ARG A 38 16.46 -0.85 -11.11
C ARG A 38 14.99 -0.70 -11.46
N TYR A 39 14.11 -0.55 -10.47
CA TYR A 39 12.69 -0.29 -10.70
C TYR A 39 12.48 1.04 -11.42
N CYS A 40 13.11 2.12 -10.95
CA CYS A 40 13.00 3.43 -11.58
C CYS A 40 13.55 3.43 -13.02
N GLN A 41 14.63 2.69 -13.29
CA GLN A 41 15.13 2.49 -14.65
C GLN A 41 14.09 1.78 -15.52
N LEU A 42 13.55 0.66 -15.05
CA LEU A 42 12.55 -0.12 -15.78
C LEU A 42 11.29 0.70 -16.10
N LEU A 43 10.81 1.48 -15.11
CA LEU A 43 9.65 2.35 -15.28
C LEU A 43 9.90 3.38 -16.41
N ARG A 44 11.09 3.99 -16.48
CA ARG A 44 11.45 4.90 -17.58
C ARG A 44 11.54 4.19 -18.92
N GLU A 45 12.19 3.02 -18.97
CA GLU A 45 12.36 2.24 -20.21
C GLU A 45 11.04 1.75 -20.80
N LEU A 46 10.05 1.50 -19.94
CA LEU A 46 8.71 1.05 -20.34
C LEU A 46 7.70 2.20 -20.49
N ASP A 47 8.14 3.46 -20.33
CA ASP A 47 7.30 4.66 -20.34
C ASP A 47 6.13 4.56 -19.34
N LEU A 48 6.43 4.30 -18.06
CA LEU A 48 5.42 4.07 -17.02
C LEU A 48 5.45 5.15 -15.94
N LYS A 49 4.28 5.62 -15.52
CA LYS A 49 4.11 6.46 -14.34
C LYS A 49 3.75 5.58 -13.14
N LEU A 50 4.67 5.38 -12.20
CA LEU A 50 4.36 4.66 -10.97
C LEU A 50 3.42 5.50 -10.10
N VAL A 51 2.23 4.99 -9.81
CA VAL A 51 1.22 5.69 -8.99
C VAL A 51 0.93 4.99 -7.67
N LYS A 52 1.20 3.67 -7.58
CA LYS A 52 1.02 2.88 -6.36
C LYS A 52 2.19 1.92 -6.15
N ALA A 53 2.75 1.90 -4.95
CA ALA A 53 3.67 0.88 -4.50
C ALA A 53 3.02 0.16 -3.31
N VAL A 54 3.00 -1.17 -3.33
CA VAL A 54 2.19 -1.98 -2.43
C VAL A 54 3.07 -3.03 -1.79
N ASP A 55 2.98 -3.19 -0.47
CA ASP A 55 3.51 -4.36 0.22
C ASP A 55 2.38 -5.30 0.63
N THR A 56 2.61 -6.60 0.45
CA THR A 56 1.69 -7.67 0.85
C THR A 56 1.64 -7.85 2.37
N HIS A 57 2.75 -7.57 3.05
CA HIS A 57 2.90 -7.66 4.49
C HIS A 57 4.13 -6.87 4.94
N LEU A 58 4.33 -6.71 6.24
CA LEU A 58 5.57 -6.15 6.76
C LEU A 58 6.71 -7.20 6.63
N HIS A 59 7.60 -7.02 5.67
CA HIS A 59 8.69 -7.97 5.38
C HIS A 59 9.74 -8.04 6.49
N ALA A 60 10.33 -9.22 6.72
CA ALA A 60 11.37 -9.45 7.74
C ALA A 60 12.73 -9.84 7.17
N ASP A 61 12.80 -10.13 5.88
CA ASP A 61 13.98 -10.59 5.17
C ASP A 61 14.68 -9.46 4.37
N HIS A 62 13.96 -8.38 4.06
CA HIS A 62 14.48 -7.20 3.37
C HIS A 62 13.83 -5.90 3.85
N VAL A 63 14.48 -4.76 3.57
CA VAL A 63 13.88 -3.43 3.78
C VAL A 63 13.06 -3.06 2.54
N THR A 64 11.82 -2.63 2.75
CA THR A 64 10.91 -2.25 1.66
C THR A 64 11.39 -1.01 0.92
N GLY A 65 11.19 -1.01 -0.40
CA GLY A 65 11.42 0.13 -1.28
C GLY A 65 10.27 1.13 -1.33
N LEU A 66 9.17 0.91 -0.58
CA LEU A 66 7.99 1.77 -0.57
C LEU A 66 8.33 3.26 -0.35
N GLY A 67 9.12 3.57 0.68
CA GLY A 67 9.47 4.94 1.05
C GLY A 67 10.31 5.64 -0.01
N GLU A 68 11.36 4.98 -0.49
CA GLU A 68 12.25 5.52 -1.54
C GLU A 68 11.50 5.70 -2.87
N LEU A 69 10.63 4.76 -3.25
CA LEU A 69 9.81 4.90 -4.45
C LEU A 69 8.82 6.06 -4.33
N ARG A 70 8.19 6.24 -3.17
CA ARG A 70 7.35 7.40 -2.88
C ARG A 70 8.15 8.70 -3.05
N ASP A 71 9.33 8.79 -2.48
CA ASP A 71 10.13 10.02 -2.50
C ASP A 71 10.61 10.37 -3.92
N ARG A 72 10.90 9.36 -4.74
CA ARG A 72 11.37 9.56 -6.13
C ARG A 72 10.27 9.73 -7.17
N THR A 73 9.07 9.20 -6.91
CA THR A 73 8.00 9.11 -7.93
C THR A 73 6.69 9.75 -7.51
N HIS A 74 6.57 10.15 -6.24
CA HIS A 74 5.33 10.59 -5.62
C HIS A 74 4.20 9.56 -5.71
N CYS A 75 4.52 8.26 -5.85
CA CYS A 75 3.52 7.20 -5.79
C CYS A 75 2.93 7.07 -4.38
N MET A 76 1.70 6.58 -4.28
CA MET A 76 1.10 6.24 -2.99
C MET A 76 1.65 4.90 -2.49
N THR A 77 2.07 4.85 -1.23
CA THR A 77 2.36 3.60 -0.51
C THR A 77 1.06 2.96 -0.02
N VAL A 78 0.91 1.66 -0.25
CA VAL A 78 -0.31 0.91 0.04
C VAL A 78 0.02 -0.34 0.84
N MET A 79 -0.72 -0.59 1.92
CA MET A 79 -0.65 -1.83 2.69
C MET A 79 -2.04 -2.20 3.21
N GLY A 80 -2.18 -3.44 3.68
CA GLY A 80 -3.37 -3.89 4.40
C GLY A 80 -3.69 -3.07 5.65
N ASP A 81 -4.95 -2.98 6.04
CA ASP A 81 -5.40 -2.18 7.19
C ASP A 81 -4.96 -2.75 8.56
N GLN A 82 -4.48 -3.99 8.60
CA GLN A 82 -3.88 -4.63 9.77
C GLN A 82 -2.39 -4.29 9.94
N THR A 83 -1.79 -3.57 8.98
CA THR A 83 -0.37 -3.19 9.03
C THR A 83 -0.05 -2.39 10.29
N LYS A 84 1.13 -2.68 10.84
CA LYS A 84 1.73 -1.92 11.96
C LYS A 84 2.70 -0.84 11.46
N ALA A 85 2.82 -0.66 10.15
CA ALA A 85 3.62 0.41 9.58
C ALA A 85 2.98 1.78 9.87
N ASP A 86 3.79 2.68 10.39
CA ASP A 86 3.39 4.03 10.77
C ASP A 86 2.98 4.83 9.53
N VAL A 87 3.83 4.76 8.49
CA VAL A 87 3.76 5.63 7.32
C VAL A 87 3.31 4.87 6.07
N VAL A 88 2.00 4.76 5.93
CA VAL A 88 1.33 4.21 4.74
C VAL A 88 0.27 5.20 4.25
N ALA A 89 0.38 5.61 2.99
CA ALA A 89 -0.51 6.60 2.39
C ALA A 89 -1.96 6.10 2.27
N MET A 90 -2.14 4.81 1.97
CA MET A 90 -3.44 4.15 1.78
C MET A 90 -3.48 2.78 2.46
N ARG A 91 -4.50 2.57 3.29
CA ARG A 91 -4.76 1.27 3.93
C ARG A 91 -5.97 0.60 3.28
N VAL A 92 -5.86 -0.68 2.94
CA VAL A 92 -6.93 -1.46 2.28
C VAL A 92 -7.39 -2.63 3.15
N ALA A 93 -8.69 -2.87 3.19
CA ALA A 93 -9.31 -3.96 3.94
C ALA A 93 -9.65 -5.15 3.04
N ASP A 94 -10.03 -6.27 3.65
CA ASP A 94 -10.59 -7.41 2.93
C ASP A 94 -11.78 -7.02 2.05
N GLY A 95 -11.76 -7.41 0.77
CA GLY A 95 -12.81 -7.09 -0.19
C GLY A 95 -12.72 -5.69 -0.82
N ASP A 96 -11.78 -4.84 -0.40
CA ASP A 96 -11.47 -3.60 -1.10
C ASP A 96 -10.80 -3.90 -2.47
N LYS A 97 -10.56 -2.85 -3.26
CA LYS A 97 -9.85 -2.93 -4.53
C LYS A 97 -8.69 -1.94 -4.57
N VAL A 98 -7.55 -2.38 -5.08
CA VAL A 98 -6.43 -1.49 -5.46
C VAL A 98 -6.48 -1.28 -6.98
N THR A 99 -6.79 -0.06 -7.41
CA THR A 99 -6.99 0.28 -8.82
C THR A 99 -5.91 1.22 -9.35
N ILE A 100 -5.58 1.08 -10.63
CA ILE A 100 -4.84 2.04 -11.46
C ILE A 100 -5.47 2.08 -12.86
N GLU A 101 -5.01 2.94 -13.77
CA GLU A 101 -5.53 3.01 -15.14
C GLU A 101 -5.62 1.61 -15.81
N GLY A 102 -6.85 1.14 -16.02
CA GLY A 102 -7.15 -0.11 -16.73
C GLY A 102 -6.87 -1.40 -15.95
N LEU A 103 -6.44 -1.33 -14.68
CA LEU A 103 -6.19 -2.51 -13.84
C LEU A 103 -6.86 -2.38 -12.47
N SER A 104 -7.27 -3.52 -11.91
CA SER A 104 -7.94 -3.61 -10.62
C SER A 104 -7.55 -4.91 -9.94
N LEU A 105 -7.05 -4.80 -8.70
CA LEU A 105 -6.63 -5.90 -7.85
C LEU A 105 -7.64 -6.04 -6.71
N ASP A 106 -8.28 -7.19 -6.59
CA ASP A 106 -9.12 -7.56 -5.44
C ASP A 106 -8.25 -7.86 -4.23
N VAL A 107 -8.50 -7.16 -3.13
CA VAL A 107 -7.75 -7.29 -1.88
C VAL A 107 -8.32 -8.43 -1.06
N MET A 108 -7.47 -9.38 -0.67
CA MET A 108 -7.82 -10.52 0.15
C MET A 108 -6.98 -10.51 1.43
N TYR A 109 -7.60 -10.37 2.58
CA TYR A 109 -6.91 -10.55 3.85
C TYR A 109 -6.58 -12.03 4.04
N THR A 110 -5.29 -12.35 4.11
CA THR A 110 -4.78 -13.72 4.15
C THR A 110 -3.75 -13.91 5.26
N PRO A 111 -4.13 -13.65 6.54
CA PRO A 111 -3.21 -13.74 7.67
C PRO A 111 -2.67 -15.15 7.83
N GLY A 112 -1.53 -15.25 8.48
CA GLY A 112 -0.94 -16.52 8.84
C GLY A 112 0.57 -16.48 8.86
N HIS A 113 1.18 -15.99 7.77
CA HIS A 113 2.61 -15.69 7.78
C HIS A 113 2.90 -14.55 8.77
N THR A 114 2.15 -13.46 8.63
CA THR A 114 2.02 -12.37 9.60
C THR A 114 0.54 -12.13 9.92
N ASP A 115 0.26 -11.34 10.96
CA ASP A 115 -1.08 -10.82 11.25
C ASP A 115 -1.52 -9.69 10.30
N ASP A 116 -0.63 -9.23 9.41
CA ASP A 116 -0.89 -8.20 8.41
C ASP A 116 -0.69 -8.67 6.96
N SER A 117 -0.76 -9.99 6.72
CA SER A 117 -0.60 -10.57 5.38
C SER A 117 -1.85 -10.41 4.50
N TYR A 118 -1.65 -9.93 3.27
CA TYR A 118 -2.65 -9.75 2.25
C TYR A 118 -2.22 -10.38 0.91
N SER A 119 -3.19 -10.90 0.18
CA SER A 119 -3.06 -11.36 -1.20
C SER A 119 -3.85 -10.45 -2.14
N TYR A 120 -3.41 -10.35 -3.39
CA TYR A 120 -4.05 -9.50 -4.40
C TYR A 120 -4.42 -10.31 -5.64
N LEU A 121 -5.71 -10.41 -5.95
CA LEU A 121 -6.21 -11.13 -7.13
C LEU A 121 -6.42 -10.17 -8.30
N MET A 122 -5.86 -10.48 -9.47
CA MET A 122 -6.01 -9.69 -10.70
C MET A 122 -6.32 -10.60 -11.88
N GLY A 123 -7.62 -10.79 -12.17
CA GLY A 123 -8.07 -11.62 -13.29
C GLY A 123 -7.65 -13.08 -13.12
N ASP A 124 -6.71 -13.52 -13.95
CA ASP A 124 -6.18 -14.88 -14.05
C ASP A 124 -5.02 -15.19 -13.10
N ARG A 125 -4.64 -14.27 -12.20
CA ARG A 125 -3.50 -14.45 -11.28
C ARG A 125 -3.74 -13.88 -9.90
N VAL A 126 -3.14 -14.49 -8.89
CA VAL A 126 -3.10 -14.00 -7.51
C VAL A 126 -1.66 -13.81 -7.05
N PHE A 127 -1.39 -12.67 -6.44
CA PHE A 127 -0.15 -12.37 -5.75
C PHE A 127 -0.33 -12.72 -4.28
N THR A 128 0.39 -13.73 -3.80
CA THR A 128 0.07 -14.39 -2.52
C THR A 128 0.93 -13.95 -1.35
N GLY A 129 1.82 -12.97 -1.58
CA GLY A 129 2.84 -12.61 -0.62
C GLY A 129 3.56 -13.86 -0.13
N ASP A 130 3.72 -13.97 1.18
CA ASP A 130 4.23 -15.17 1.83
C ASP A 130 3.13 -16.05 2.44
N THR A 131 1.85 -15.84 2.14
CA THR A 131 0.79 -16.75 2.61
C THR A 131 0.92 -18.12 1.92
N LEU A 132 1.01 -18.14 0.59
CA LEU A 132 1.19 -19.35 -0.23
C LEU A 132 2.43 -19.20 -1.12
N LEU A 133 3.31 -20.20 -1.10
CA LEU A 133 4.53 -20.27 -1.90
C LEU A 133 4.47 -21.44 -2.88
N ILE A 134 5.40 -21.50 -3.83
CA ILE A 134 5.48 -22.62 -4.78
C ILE A 134 5.96 -23.88 -4.04
N ARG A 135 5.10 -24.90 -3.98
CA ARG A 135 5.33 -26.15 -3.21
C ARG A 135 5.65 -25.89 -1.74
N GLY A 136 5.12 -24.80 -1.17
CA GLY A 136 5.32 -24.42 0.22
C GLY A 136 4.33 -23.37 0.70
N THR A 137 4.58 -22.85 1.90
CA THR A 137 3.83 -21.76 2.51
C THR A 137 4.82 -20.86 3.26
N GLY A 138 4.46 -19.64 3.61
CA GLY A 138 5.29 -18.85 4.53
C GLY A 138 5.39 -19.53 5.89
N ARG A 139 6.44 -19.22 6.62
CA ARG A 139 6.58 -19.64 8.02
C ARG A 139 5.55 -18.92 8.90
N THR A 140 5.27 -19.41 10.10
CA THR A 140 4.18 -18.90 10.96
C THR A 140 4.60 -18.66 12.41
N ASP A 141 5.91 -18.65 12.66
CA ASP A 141 6.54 -18.63 13.99
C ASP A 141 7.10 -17.25 14.40
N PHE A 142 6.97 -16.24 13.54
CA PHE A 142 7.38 -14.84 13.80
C PHE A 142 6.27 -13.85 13.45
N GLN A 143 6.41 -12.59 13.87
CA GLN A 143 5.52 -11.47 13.51
C GLN A 143 4.03 -11.73 13.77
N ASN A 144 3.71 -12.40 14.88
CA ASN A 144 2.35 -12.88 15.22
C ASN A 144 1.74 -13.84 14.18
N GLY A 145 2.60 -14.58 13.48
CA GLY A 145 2.19 -15.66 12.60
C GLY A 145 1.32 -16.69 13.33
N SER A 146 0.44 -17.34 12.56
CA SER A 146 -0.51 -18.31 13.07
C SER A 146 -0.79 -19.36 12.00
N SER A 147 -0.35 -20.60 12.25
CA SER A 147 -0.61 -21.73 11.35
C SER A 147 -2.10 -21.99 11.16
N ARG A 148 -2.93 -21.73 12.18
CA ARG A 148 -4.38 -21.86 12.08
C ARG A 148 -4.96 -20.80 11.13
N ALA A 149 -4.56 -19.54 11.30
CA ALA A 149 -4.99 -18.47 10.41
C ALA A 149 -4.50 -18.70 8.97
N GLN A 150 -3.25 -19.15 8.80
CA GLN A 150 -2.71 -19.48 7.49
C GLN A 150 -3.48 -20.61 6.80
N TYR A 151 -3.84 -21.65 7.57
CA TYR A 151 -4.69 -22.73 7.07
C TYR A 151 -6.04 -22.19 6.58
N ASP A 152 -6.71 -21.35 7.36
CA ASP A 152 -8.00 -20.76 6.96
C ASP A 152 -7.84 -19.87 5.71
N SER A 153 -6.81 -19.04 5.65
CA SER A 153 -6.46 -18.21 4.49
C SER A 153 -6.23 -19.05 3.23
N ILE A 154 -5.52 -20.16 3.35
CA ILE A 154 -5.22 -21.02 2.20
C ILE A 154 -6.48 -21.82 1.81
N PHE A 155 -6.99 -22.68 2.71
CA PHE A 155 -8.01 -23.67 2.37
C PHE A 155 -9.40 -23.08 2.13
N ASN A 156 -9.75 -22.01 2.85
CA ASN A 156 -11.08 -21.41 2.77
C ASN A 156 -11.13 -20.16 1.87
N ARG A 157 -9.98 -19.64 1.42
CA ARG A 157 -9.92 -18.47 0.52
C ARG A 157 -9.13 -18.78 -0.76
N LEU A 158 -7.81 -18.91 -0.70
CA LEU A 158 -6.96 -19.03 -1.90
C LEU A 158 -7.29 -20.28 -2.71
N LEU A 159 -7.45 -21.44 -2.06
CA LEU A 159 -7.80 -22.70 -2.75
C LEU A 159 -9.26 -22.74 -3.24
N LYS A 160 -10.07 -21.70 -2.97
CA LYS A 160 -11.41 -21.56 -3.58
C LYS A 160 -11.37 -20.87 -4.94
N LEU A 161 -10.23 -20.28 -5.32
CA LEU A 161 -10.02 -19.74 -6.65
C LEU A 161 -9.98 -20.85 -7.72
N PRO A 162 -10.27 -20.52 -9.00
CA PRO A 162 -10.16 -21.47 -10.12
C PRO A 162 -8.78 -22.12 -10.20
N ASP A 163 -8.73 -23.40 -10.57
CA ASP A 163 -7.49 -24.18 -10.61
C ASP A 163 -6.42 -23.57 -11.54
N GLU A 164 -6.84 -22.92 -12.63
CA GLU A 164 -5.98 -22.25 -13.61
C GLU A 164 -5.39 -20.92 -13.12
N THR A 165 -5.82 -20.42 -11.96
CA THR A 165 -5.33 -19.14 -11.42
C THR A 165 -3.83 -19.27 -11.12
N MET A 166 -3.03 -18.41 -11.75
CA MET A 166 -1.59 -18.37 -11.53
C MET A 166 -1.26 -17.84 -10.13
N VAL A 167 -0.30 -18.46 -9.47
CA VAL A 167 0.17 -18.09 -8.13
C VAL A 167 1.54 -17.44 -8.24
N PHE A 168 1.63 -16.19 -7.80
CA PHE A 168 2.84 -15.37 -7.77
C PHE A 168 3.19 -15.01 -6.32
N PRO A 169 4.12 -15.73 -5.67
CA PRO A 169 4.51 -15.48 -4.27
C PRO A 169 5.44 -14.27 -4.14
N ALA A 170 5.65 -13.77 -2.92
CA ALA A 170 6.69 -12.78 -2.65
C ALA A 170 8.09 -13.41 -2.62
N HIS A 171 8.22 -14.72 -2.40
CA HIS A 171 9.53 -15.38 -2.33
C HIS A 171 9.60 -16.71 -3.08
N ASP A 172 10.78 -17.00 -3.62
CA ASP A 172 11.21 -18.35 -3.98
C ASP A 172 12.72 -18.53 -3.77
N TYR A 173 13.12 -19.77 -3.44
CA TYR A 173 14.50 -20.12 -3.11
C TYR A 173 15.08 -21.24 -4.00
N LYS A 174 14.32 -21.66 -5.02
CA LYS A 174 14.64 -22.81 -5.90
C LYS A 174 14.78 -22.41 -7.38
N GLY A 175 14.41 -21.17 -7.72
CA GLY A 175 14.33 -20.67 -9.10
C GLY A 175 12.97 -20.89 -9.75
N ASP A 176 11.95 -21.30 -9.00
CA ASP A 176 10.58 -21.42 -9.49
C ASP A 176 9.93 -20.03 -9.53
N THR A 177 9.28 -19.68 -10.64
CA THR A 177 8.78 -18.32 -10.88
C THR A 177 7.27 -18.18 -10.74
N VAL A 178 6.51 -19.23 -11.03
CA VAL A 178 5.04 -19.24 -11.01
C VAL A 178 4.53 -20.67 -10.76
N SER A 179 3.38 -20.80 -10.12
CA SER A 179 2.59 -22.04 -10.03
C SER A 179 1.13 -21.75 -10.36
N THR A 180 0.23 -22.69 -10.09
CA THR A 180 -1.23 -22.49 -10.19
C THR A 180 -1.93 -23.00 -8.94
N ILE A 181 -3.13 -22.50 -8.67
CA ILE A 181 -3.96 -22.98 -7.55
C ILE A 181 -4.20 -24.50 -7.68
N GLY A 182 -4.47 -25.00 -8.88
CA GLY A 182 -4.67 -26.42 -9.14
C GLY A 182 -3.41 -27.26 -8.88
N GLU A 183 -2.24 -26.75 -9.24
CA GLU A 183 -0.97 -27.40 -8.93
C GLU A 183 -0.69 -27.41 -7.43
N GLU A 184 -0.89 -26.30 -6.73
CA GLU A 184 -0.64 -26.24 -5.29
C GLU A 184 -1.60 -27.16 -4.51
N LYS A 185 -2.88 -27.22 -4.88
CA LYS A 185 -3.84 -28.20 -4.32
C LYS A 185 -3.32 -29.63 -4.40
N ARG A 186 -2.78 -30.01 -5.56
CA ARG A 186 -2.41 -31.41 -5.86
C ARG A 186 -1.04 -31.80 -5.32
N TYR A 187 -0.08 -30.86 -5.32
CA TYR A 187 1.33 -31.22 -5.17
C TYR A 187 2.08 -30.37 -4.15
N ASN A 188 1.47 -29.36 -3.52
CA ASN A 188 2.10 -28.68 -2.41
C ASN A 188 2.16 -29.63 -1.20
N PRO A 189 3.35 -30.04 -0.73
CA PRO A 189 3.49 -31.04 0.33
C PRO A 189 2.90 -30.58 1.66
N ARG A 190 2.81 -29.26 1.90
CA ARG A 190 2.23 -28.71 3.14
C ARG A 190 0.71 -28.70 3.13
N LEU A 191 0.10 -28.85 1.95
CA LEU A 191 -1.35 -28.88 1.78
C LEU A 191 -1.92 -30.30 1.77
N GLN A 192 -1.07 -31.33 1.81
CA GLN A 192 -1.45 -32.75 1.86
C GLN A 192 -1.83 -33.22 3.28
N VAL A 193 -2.47 -32.33 4.04
CA VAL A 193 -2.92 -32.54 5.42
C VAL A 193 -4.42 -32.79 5.45
N ARG A 194 -4.90 -33.59 6.41
CA ARG A 194 -6.32 -33.98 6.53
C ARG A 194 -7.10 -33.06 7.47
N SER A 195 -6.42 -32.25 8.27
CA SER A 195 -7.04 -31.32 9.20
C SER A 195 -6.15 -30.11 9.47
N VAL A 196 -6.75 -29.06 10.02
CA VAL A 196 -6.04 -27.89 10.54
C VAL A 196 -5.04 -28.25 11.63
N ASP A 197 -5.30 -29.28 12.44
CA ASP A 197 -4.40 -29.70 13.51
C ASP A 197 -3.14 -30.38 12.93
N GLU A 198 -3.29 -31.20 11.88
CA GLU A 198 -2.15 -31.79 11.15
C GLU A 198 -1.31 -30.70 10.46
N TYR A 199 -1.94 -29.63 9.95
CA TYR A 199 -1.22 -28.47 9.44
C TYR A 199 -0.42 -27.73 10.53
N ILE A 200 -1.05 -27.47 11.68
CA ILE A 200 -0.39 -26.80 12.81
C ILE A 200 0.82 -27.61 13.27
N GLU A 201 0.66 -28.94 13.41
CA GLU A 201 1.75 -29.83 13.80
C GLU A 201 2.87 -29.85 12.74
N LEU A 202 2.54 -29.92 11.45
CA LEU A 202 3.52 -29.84 10.37
C LEU A 202 4.33 -28.55 10.44
N MET A 203 3.66 -27.41 10.55
CA MET A 203 4.30 -26.10 10.56
C MET A 203 5.20 -25.90 11.79
N ALA A 204 4.75 -26.35 12.97
CA ALA A 204 5.55 -26.30 14.21
C ALA A 204 6.83 -27.14 14.13
N ASN A 205 6.85 -28.17 13.29
CA ASN A 205 7.98 -29.09 13.13
C ASN A 205 8.96 -28.72 12.00
N LEU A 206 8.76 -27.59 11.30
CA LEU A 206 9.65 -27.17 10.20
C LEU A 206 11.07 -26.80 10.68
N LYS A 207 11.24 -26.39 11.95
CA LYS A 207 12.54 -26.08 12.59
C LYS A 207 13.47 -25.21 11.71
N LEU A 208 12.89 -24.17 11.10
CA LEU A 208 13.61 -23.28 10.20
C LEU A 208 14.57 -22.36 10.99
N PRO A 209 15.74 -21.99 10.43
CA PRO A 209 16.62 -21.01 11.05
C PRO A 209 15.91 -19.66 11.20
N ASN A 210 16.34 -18.85 12.17
CA ASN A 210 15.81 -17.48 12.32
C ASN A 210 16.11 -16.65 11.07
N PRO A 211 15.20 -15.75 10.63
CA PRO A 211 15.48 -14.85 9.52
C PRO A 211 16.65 -13.93 9.85
N LYS A 212 17.61 -13.80 8.92
CA LYS A 212 18.89 -13.11 9.16
C LYS A 212 18.75 -11.60 9.36
N MET A 213 17.75 -10.99 8.72
CA MET A 213 17.56 -9.54 8.67
C MET A 213 16.45 -9.03 9.58
N MET A 214 15.74 -9.90 10.30
CA MET A 214 14.51 -9.53 11.00
C MET A 214 14.67 -8.38 12.00
N ASP A 215 15.75 -8.38 12.77
CA ASP A 215 16.04 -7.34 13.77
C ASP A 215 16.36 -5.96 13.16
N VAL A 216 16.58 -5.90 11.84
CA VAL A 216 16.85 -4.68 11.08
C VAL A 216 15.66 -4.32 10.18
N ALA A 217 15.16 -5.29 9.42
CA ALA A 217 14.10 -5.12 8.44
C ALA A 217 12.77 -4.78 9.08
N VAL A 218 12.35 -5.48 10.15
CA VAL A 218 11.04 -5.22 10.77
C VAL A 218 10.95 -3.81 11.34
N PRO A 219 11.92 -3.32 12.15
CA PRO A 219 11.90 -1.92 12.61
C PRO A 219 11.97 -0.91 11.46
N ALA A 220 12.79 -1.15 10.43
CA ALA A 220 12.88 -0.25 9.29
C ALA A 220 11.55 -0.17 8.51
N ASN A 221 10.89 -1.31 8.31
CA ASN A 221 9.61 -1.43 7.60
C ASN A 221 8.41 -0.96 8.43
N MET A 222 8.57 -0.75 9.75
CA MET A 222 7.58 -0.03 10.54
C MET A 222 7.62 1.49 10.29
N HIS A 223 8.79 2.05 9.98
CA HIS A 223 9.03 3.49 9.90
C HIS A 223 9.32 3.98 8.47
N VAL A 224 8.52 3.53 7.48
CA VAL A 224 8.72 3.77 6.04
C VAL A 224 8.52 5.25 5.62
N GLY A 225 9.46 6.11 6.03
CA GLY A 225 9.77 7.44 5.49
C GLY A 225 8.74 8.57 5.73
N LEU A 226 9.14 9.80 5.35
CA LEU A 226 8.52 11.12 5.53
C LEU A 226 7.89 11.41 6.90
N HIS A 227 8.72 12.03 7.75
CA HIS A 227 8.33 12.59 9.03
C HIS A 227 7.35 13.76 8.83
N GLN A 228 6.05 13.57 9.12
CA GLN A 228 5.09 14.67 9.34
C GLN A 228 5.68 15.76 10.26
N GLU A 229 6.59 15.36 11.16
CA GLU A 229 7.35 16.25 12.05
C GLU A 229 8.10 17.39 11.33
N GLU A 230 8.55 17.21 10.08
CA GLU A 230 9.22 18.29 9.34
C GLU A 230 8.25 19.40 8.93
N LEU A 231 7.05 19.04 8.46
CA LEU A 231 6.00 20.02 8.13
C LEU A 231 5.38 20.67 9.37
N GLU A 232 5.31 19.94 10.47
CA GLU A 232 4.95 20.48 11.78
C GLU A 232 5.94 21.57 12.21
N LYS A 233 7.26 21.33 12.06
CA LYS A 233 8.30 22.32 12.33
C LYS A 233 8.20 23.56 11.41
N GLU A 234 7.69 23.41 10.19
CA GLU A 234 7.43 24.54 9.27
C GLU A 234 6.11 25.28 9.55
N GLY A 235 5.30 24.87 10.54
CA GLY A 235 4.01 25.49 10.85
C GLY A 235 2.93 25.28 9.76
N ARG A 236 3.12 24.24 8.92
CA ARG A 236 2.22 23.89 7.81
C ARG A 236 1.29 22.72 8.13
N ALA A 237 1.35 22.20 9.34
CA ALA A 237 0.42 21.23 9.89
C ALA A 237 -0.61 21.93 10.79
N LEU A 238 -1.89 21.68 10.57
CA LEU A 238 -2.96 22.00 11.52
C LEU A 238 -3.30 20.73 12.29
N SER A 239 -3.34 20.80 13.62
CA SER A 239 -3.96 19.74 14.41
C SER A 239 -5.44 19.60 14.04
N ALA A 240 -6.02 18.42 14.30
CA ALA A 240 -7.45 18.19 14.11
C ALA A 240 -8.31 19.25 14.81
N VAL A 241 -7.95 19.65 16.03
CA VAL A 241 -8.67 20.67 16.81
C VAL A 241 -8.59 22.05 16.15
N GLU A 242 -7.42 22.44 15.64
CA GLU A 242 -7.27 23.71 14.91
C GLU A 242 -8.04 23.70 13.60
N ALA A 243 -7.98 22.59 12.86
CA ALA A 243 -8.72 22.42 11.61
C ALA A 243 -10.24 22.53 11.83
N ILE A 244 -10.78 21.94 12.92
CA ILE A 244 -12.19 22.04 13.29
C ILE A 244 -12.58 23.49 13.59
N ARG A 245 -11.74 24.25 14.30
CA ARG A 245 -12.01 25.67 14.64
C ARG A 245 -12.08 26.58 13.42
N VAL A 246 -11.40 26.22 12.33
CA VAL A 246 -11.40 27.00 11.09
C VAL A 246 -12.40 26.50 10.05
N LEU A 247 -13.20 25.47 10.38
CA LEU A 247 -14.23 24.94 9.49
C LEU A 247 -15.25 26.02 9.12
N GLY A 248 -15.62 26.07 7.84
CA GLY A 248 -16.59 27.03 7.30
C GLY A 248 -16.08 28.46 7.16
N ARG A 249 -14.84 28.75 7.56
CA ARG A 249 -14.25 30.08 7.35
C ARG A 249 -14.07 30.36 5.84
N PRO A 250 -14.46 31.54 5.34
CA PRO A 250 -14.45 31.85 3.91
C PRO A 250 -13.02 32.03 3.33
N ASP A 251 -12.02 32.19 4.20
CA ASP A 251 -10.59 32.27 3.83
C ASP A 251 -9.88 30.92 3.78
N ILE A 252 -10.58 29.81 4.06
CA ILE A 252 -10.06 28.44 4.01
C ILE A 252 -10.72 27.66 2.86
N LEU A 253 -9.90 26.92 2.10
CA LEU A 253 -10.36 25.90 1.16
C LEU A 253 -9.90 24.53 1.65
N LEU A 254 -10.84 23.69 2.08
CA LEU A 254 -10.54 22.29 2.39
C LEU A 254 -10.46 21.47 1.10
N VAL A 255 -9.44 20.63 0.99
CA VAL A 255 -9.22 19.75 -0.18
C VAL A 255 -9.05 18.30 0.29
N ASP A 256 -9.99 17.45 -0.12
CA ASP A 256 -10.01 16.02 0.18
C ASP A 256 -9.23 15.25 -0.88
N LEU A 257 -8.14 14.59 -0.46
CA LEU A 257 -7.23 13.85 -1.34
C LEU A 257 -7.54 12.35 -1.43
N ARG A 258 -8.57 11.88 -0.72
CA ARG A 258 -8.91 10.46 -0.64
C ARG A 258 -9.57 9.97 -1.92
N GLU A 259 -9.47 8.67 -2.17
CA GLU A 259 -10.25 8.04 -3.24
C GLU A 259 -11.75 8.01 -2.88
N THR A 260 -12.61 7.88 -3.89
CA THR A 260 -14.07 7.88 -3.70
C THR A 260 -14.52 6.81 -2.70
N ASN A 261 -13.93 5.62 -2.73
CA ASN A 261 -14.29 4.55 -1.80
C ASN A 261 -13.97 4.90 -0.34
N GLU A 262 -12.83 5.54 -0.08
CA GLU A 262 -12.48 6.01 1.26
C GLU A 262 -13.45 7.09 1.75
N ARG A 263 -13.93 7.97 0.85
CA ARG A 263 -14.93 9.00 1.16
C ARG A 263 -16.27 8.38 1.53
N MET A 264 -16.72 7.38 0.77
CA MET A 264 -17.96 6.65 1.06
C MET A 264 -17.87 5.89 2.39
N LYS A 265 -16.72 5.26 2.68
CA LYS A 265 -16.50 4.46 3.89
C LYS A 265 -16.36 5.33 5.15
N HIS A 266 -15.71 6.49 5.02
CA HIS A 266 -15.32 7.29 6.17
C HIS A 266 -16.00 8.66 6.24
N GLY A 267 -16.94 8.96 5.37
CA GLY A 267 -17.60 10.28 5.30
C GLY A 267 -16.69 11.38 4.78
N MET A 268 -17.25 12.57 4.63
CA MET A 268 -16.66 13.74 3.97
C MET A 268 -16.74 14.97 4.88
N LEU A 269 -15.90 15.98 4.60
CA LEU A 269 -16.00 17.29 5.27
C LEU A 269 -16.85 18.22 4.41
N GLU A 270 -17.83 18.89 5.02
CA GLU A 270 -18.73 19.79 4.32
C GLU A 270 -17.95 20.94 3.66
N GLY A 271 -18.29 21.25 2.40
CA GLY A 271 -17.63 22.30 1.63
C GLY A 271 -16.21 21.97 1.14
N ALA A 272 -15.69 20.77 1.41
CA ALA A 272 -14.40 20.34 0.89
C ALA A 272 -14.45 20.05 -0.61
N LEU A 273 -13.46 20.56 -1.35
CA LEU A 273 -13.24 20.22 -2.74
C LEU A 273 -12.60 18.83 -2.83
N HIS A 274 -13.11 17.95 -3.69
CA HIS A 274 -12.51 16.64 -3.90
C HIS A 274 -11.47 16.70 -5.02
N THR A 275 -10.23 16.33 -4.72
CA THR A 275 -9.15 16.21 -5.68
C THR A 275 -8.29 15.02 -5.27
N PRO A 276 -8.57 13.79 -5.77
CA PRO A 276 -7.78 12.61 -5.45
C PRO A 276 -6.28 12.89 -5.60
N TYR A 277 -5.47 12.29 -4.73
CA TYR A 277 -4.03 12.56 -4.68
C TYR A 277 -3.33 12.45 -6.04
N GLN A 278 -3.70 11.48 -6.88
CA GLN A 278 -3.15 11.28 -8.22
C GLN A 278 -3.35 12.50 -9.15
N SER A 279 -4.39 13.30 -8.91
CA SER A 279 -4.74 14.49 -9.69
C SER A 279 -4.18 15.78 -9.11
N VAL A 280 -3.49 15.73 -7.96
CA VAL A 280 -2.98 16.93 -7.27
C VAL A 280 -1.93 17.64 -8.11
N GLU A 281 -0.95 16.92 -8.63
CA GLU A 281 0.12 17.51 -9.47
C GLU A 281 -0.48 18.29 -10.65
N GLU A 282 -1.42 17.68 -11.37
CA GLU A 282 -2.08 18.31 -12.51
C GLU A 282 -2.90 19.53 -12.08
N SER A 283 -3.59 19.43 -10.94
CA SER A 283 -4.40 20.53 -10.39
C SER A 283 -3.56 21.71 -9.90
N LEU A 284 -2.26 21.50 -9.62
CA LEU A 284 -1.31 22.52 -9.17
C LEU A 284 -0.52 23.17 -10.32
N LYS A 285 -0.57 22.62 -11.54
CA LYS A 285 0.04 23.25 -12.73
C LYS A 285 -0.70 24.54 -13.13
N PRO A 286 -0.08 25.44 -13.91
CA PRO A 286 -0.77 26.59 -14.51
C PRO A 286 -2.03 26.16 -15.27
N GLY A 287 -3.19 26.78 -14.99
CA GLY A 287 -4.49 26.37 -15.52
C GLY A 287 -5.17 25.23 -14.78
N GLY A 288 -4.50 24.59 -13.81
CA GLY A 288 -5.06 23.56 -12.96
C GLY A 288 -6.02 24.11 -11.91
N MET A 289 -7.06 23.33 -11.57
CA MET A 289 -8.17 23.78 -10.72
C MET A 289 -7.72 24.37 -9.38
N LEU A 290 -6.84 23.68 -8.64
CA LEU A 290 -6.41 24.14 -7.31
C LEU A 290 -5.59 25.43 -7.40
N ARG A 291 -4.75 25.57 -8.42
CA ARG A 291 -3.96 26.77 -8.65
C ARG A 291 -4.85 27.97 -8.98
N GLU A 292 -5.80 27.80 -9.89
CA GLU A 292 -6.70 28.88 -10.29
C GLU A 292 -7.61 29.31 -9.14
N VAL A 293 -8.17 28.37 -8.38
CA VAL A 293 -9.01 28.70 -7.21
C VAL A 293 -8.19 29.42 -6.15
N ALA A 294 -6.99 28.95 -5.84
CA ALA A 294 -6.14 29.59 -4.85
C ALA A 294 -5.71 31.01 -5.28
N ALA A 295 -5.35 31.20 -6.56
CA ALA A 295 -4.97 32.50 -7.11
C ALA A 295 -6.15 33.49 -7.13
N ALA A 296 -7.35 33.03 -7.52
CA ALA A 296 -8.53 33.89 -7.64
C ALA A 296 -9.12 34.29 -6.28
N THR A 297 -9.05 33.40 -5.29
CA THR A 297 -9.72 33.61 -3.99
C THR A 297 -8.78 34.07 -2.88
N GLY A 298 -7.46 33.84 -3.01
CA GLY A 298 -6.49 34.05 -1.94
C GLY A 298 -6.67 33.13 -0.73
N ARG A 299 -7.59 32.15 -0.81
CA ARG A 299 -7.87 31.21 0.28
C ARG A 299 -6.63 30.37 0.61
N ARG A 300 -6.43 30.10 1.89
CA ARG A 300 -5.45 29.10 2.34
C ARG A 300 -5.97 27.71 1.98
N VAL A 301 -5.19 26.96 1.22
CA VAL A 301 -5.54 25.59 0.82
C VAL A 301 -5.10 24.63 1.93
N VAL A 302 -6.06 23.90 2.49
CA VAL A 302 -5.84 22.95 3.58
C VAL A 302 -6.17 21.55 3.07
N PHE A 303 -5.14 20.75 2.82
CA PHE A 303 -5.27 19.38 2.35
C PHE A 303 -5.59 18.43 3.50
N PHE A 304 -6.36 17.38 3.23
CA PHE A 304 -6.48 16.26 4.14
C PHE A 304 -6.64 14.95 3.37
N CYS A 305 -6.21 13.86 4.02
CA CYS A 305 -6.43 12.51 3.55
C CYS A 305 -6.91 11.62 4.71
N ALA A 306 -6.76 10.30 4.62
CA ALA A 306 -7.14 9.40 5.71
C ALA A 306 -6.33 9.65 6.99
N PHE A 307 -5.00 9.72 6.88
CA PHE A 307 -4.07 9.70 8.03
C PHE A 307 -3.01 10.82 8.03
N GLY A 308 -3.07 11.76 7.10
CA GLY A 308 -2.17 12.92 7.04
C GLY A 308 -1.02 12.81 6.02
N GLU A 309 -0.66 11.60 5.58
CA GLU A 309 0.49 11.35 4.69
C GLU A 309 0.34 11.97 3.30
N ARG A 310 -0.70 11.60 2.54
CA ARG A 310 -0.96 12.19 1.21
C ARG A 310 -1.12 13.70 1.26
N SER A 311 -1.68 14.22 2.35
CA SER A 311 -1.88 15.65 2.49
C SER A 311 -0.59 16.39 2.87
N ALA A 312 0.32 15.76 3.63
CA ALA A 312 1.68 16.23 3.81
C ALA A 312 2.44 16.29 2.47
N MET A 313 2.39 15.21 1.69
CA MET A 313 2.98 15.18 0.34
C MET A 313 2.38 16.24 -0.59
N ALA A 314 1.07 16.49 -0.52
CA ALA A 314 0.43 17.53 -1.32
C ALA A 314 0.88 18.95 -0.92
N VAL A 315 1.19 19.20 0.35
CA VAL A 315 1.78 20.48 0.80
C VAL A 315 3.16 20.68 0.19
N ALA A 316 4.00 19.62 0.15
CA ALA A 316 5.30 19.67 -0.50
C ALA A 316 5.16 19.94 -2.01
N ALA A 317 4.31 19.18 -2.71
CA ALA A 317 4.05 19.38 -4.14
C ALA A 317 3.51 20.79 -4.45
N ALA A 318 2.64 21.34 -3.58
CA ALA A 318 2.13 22.70 -3.72
C ALA A 318 3.24 23.75 -3.54
N LYS A 319 4.16 23.55 -2.58
CA LYS A 319 5.34 24.41 -2.37
C LYS A 319 6.21 24.45 -3.63
N ASP A 320 6.48 23.29 -4.21
CA ASP A 320 7.30 23.17 -5.43
C ASP A 320 6.61 23.79 -6.64
N ALA A 321 5.28 23.74 -6.70
CA ALA A 321 4.48 24.43 -7.72
C ALA A 321 4.35 25.96 -7.50
N GLY A 322 4.92 26.50 -6.42
CA GLY A 322 4.90 27.92 -6.05
C GLY A 322 3.69 28.37 -5.24
N LEU A 323 2.84 27.44 -4.80
CA LEU A 323 1.69 27.72 -3.94
C LEU A 323 2.10 27.58 -2.47
N THR A 324 2.38 28.72 -1.83
CA THR A 324 2.97 28.77 -0.48
C THR A 324 1.96 28.87 0.65
N ASN A 325 0.75 29.37 0.39
CA ASN A 325 -0.33 29.48 1.39
C ASN A 325 -1.10 28.17 1.53
N THR A 326 -0.39 27.11 1.90
CA THR A 326 -0.92 25.75 2.03
C THR A 326 -0.65 25.16 3.41
N ALA A 327 -1.50 24.23 3.81
CA ALA A 327 -1.33 23.42 5.01
C ALA A 327 -1.99 22.05 4.83
N HIS A 328 -1.78 21.15 5.79
CA HIS A 328 -2.56 19.92 5.89
C HIS A 328 -3.12 19.70 7.29
N ILE A 329 -4.14 18.84 7.39
CA ILE A 329 -4.63 18.32 8.67
C ILE A 329 -3.72 17.15 9.08
N ALA A 330 -2.96 17.33 10.17
CA ALA A 330 -2.14 16.28 10.77
C ALA A 330 -3.03 15.12 11.25
N GLY A 331 -2.62 13.88 10.96
CA GLY A 331 -3.43 12.69 11.24
C GLY A 331 -4.71 12.54 10.39
N GLY A 332 -4.97 13.46 9.45
CA GLY A 332 -6.07 13.36 8.48
C GLY A 332 -7.48 13.32 9.11
N ILE A 333 -8.42 12.72 8.38
CA ILE A 333 -9.81 12.59 8.83
C ILE A 333 -9.97 11.63 10.02
N ASP A 334 -9.03 10.70 10.23
CA ASP A 334 -9.02 9.83 11.40
C ASP A 334 -8.82 10.66 12.69
N ALA A 335 -7.79 11.51 12.72
CA ALA A 335 -7.57 12.44 13.83
C ALA A 335 -8.71 13.45 13.99
N TRP A 336 -9.28 13.95 12.88
CA TRP A 336 -10.46 14.80 12.88
C TRP A 336 -11.64 14.17 13.63
N LYS A 337 -11.96 12.90 13.34
CA LYS A 337 -13.04 12.17 14.00
C LYS A 337 -12.73 11.90 15.48
N LYS A 338 -11.50 11.51 15.80
CA LYS A 338 -11.06 11.31 17.20
C LYS A 338 -11.17 12.61 18.01
N ALA A 339 -10.99 13.76 17.37
CA ALA A 339 -11.19 15.08 17.99
C ALA A 339 -12.66 15.56 18.01
N GLY A 340 -13.62 14.74 17.57
CA GLY A 340 -15.05 15.08 17.57
C GLY A 340 -15.49 16.00 16.42
N GLY A 341 -14.71 16.09 15.35
CA GLY A 341 -15.05 16.91 14.18
C GLY A 341 -16.23 16.33 13.39
N PRO A 342 -17.10 17.20 12.82
CA PRO A 342 -18.27 16.76 12.06
C PRO A 342 -17.88 16.12 10.72
N VAL A 343 -18.65 15.13 10.27
CA VAL A 343 -18.54 14.51 8.95
C VAL A 343 -19.95 14.35 8.35
N VAL A 344 -20.04 14.45 7.02
CA VAL A 344 -21.26 14.16 6.25
C VAL A 344 -21.09 12.84 5.50
N GLN A 345 -22.20 12.14 5.22
CA GLN A 345 -22.18 10.92 4.39
C GLN A 345 -22.36 11.24 2.92
#